data_AF-A0AAD6FMW5-F1
#
_entry.id   AF-A0AAD6FMW5-F1
#
_cell.length_a   1.000
_cell.length_b   1.000
_cell.length_c   1.000
_cell.angle_alpha   90.00
_cell.angle_beta   90.00
_cell.angle_gamma   90.00
#
_symmetry.space_group_name_H-M   'P 1'
#
loop_
_entity.id
_entity.type
_entity.pdbx_description
1 polymer ?
#
loop_
_entity_poly.entity_id
_entity_poly.type
_entity_poly.pdbx_seq_one_letter_code
_entity_poly.pdbx_strand_id
1 'polypeptide(L)'
;MTIAAEEAAFTLHVKCYAHTLNLAAQRALKITAVARLLGRVRRIVNFFRRSTTANHMLKEKQRLRQLPEHKLMTDVVTRWNSAHDMLERFLEQQPAICAALLSSEVRKTEKDLCTLTESDVTTAEEVVSALKPMKEATQYMSKEKTPTLSVIAPLQDTLINGLKPIEGESAVIKEMKAAMSGDLQKRYIDLKATLHACSAMDPRFKSLPFLTENQRQEVYDGLIAEAQDQPMPSEIRQ
;
A
#
# COMPACT_ATOMS: atom_id res chain seq x y z
N MET A 1 -17.55 -13.56 12.58
CA MET A 1 -16.56 -14.63 12.32
C MET A 1 -15.92 -15.16 13.58
N THR A 2 -15.72 -14.36 14.65
CA THR A 2 -15.20 -14.82 15.95
C THR A 2 -16.06 -15.92 16.59
N ILE A 3 -17.38 -15.72 16.66
CA ILE A 3 -18.32 -16.69 17.29
C ILE A 3 -18.29 -18.06 16.59
N ALA A 4 -18.16 -18.10 15.26
CA ALA A 4 -18.13 -19.35 14.50
C ALA A 4 -16.80 -20.12 14.63
N ALA A 5 -15.69 -19.42 14.90
CA ALA A 5 -14.37 -20.04 15.10
C ALA A 5 -14.24 -20.64 16.53
N GLU A 6 -14.84 -19.96 17.52
CA GLU A 6 -14.91 -20.43 18.90
C GLU A 6 -15.73 -21.72 19.02
N GLU A 7 -16.89 -21.79 18.34
CA GLU A 7 -17.74 -22.99 18.29
C GLU A 7 -17.10 -24.17 17.53
N ALA A 8 -16.15 -23.89 16.62
CA ALA A 8 -15.46 -24.91 15.82
C ALA A 8 -14.09 -25.34 16.40
N ALA A 9 -13.76 -24.91 17.62
CA ALA A 9 -12.47 -25.15 18.29
C ALA A 9 -11.22 -24.73 17.48
N PHE A 10 -11.38 -23.82 16.50
CA PHE A 10 -10.26 -23.20 15.79
C PHE A 10 -9.72 -22.04 16.61
N THR A 11 -8.71 -22.29 17.43
CA THR A 11 -8.14 -21.31 18.36
C THR A 11 -7.26 -20.25 17.70
N LEU A 12 -6.71 -20.54 16.51
CA LEU A 12 -5.82 -19.62 15.80
C LEU A 12 -6.59 -18.75 14.79
N HIS A 13 -6.90 -17.51 15.18
CA HIS A 13 -7.53 -16.52 14.29
C HIS A 13 -6.52 -15.46 13.81
N VAL A 14 -6.07 -15.59 12.55
CA VAL A 14 -5.15 -14.64 11.92
C VAL A 14 -5.92 -13.60 11.11
N LYS A 15 -5.74 -12.31 11.43
CA LYS A 15 -6.33 -11.21 10.64
C LYS A 15 -5.70 -11.16 9.23
N CYS A 16 -6.52 -10.87 8.21
CA CYS A 16 -6.05 -10.75 6.84
C CYS A 16 -4.98 -9.64 6.69
N TYR A 17 -3.80 -10.00 6.16
CA TYR A 17 -2.70 -9.06 6.01
C TYR A 17 -2.98 -7.97 4.96
N ALA A 18 -3.64 -8.31 3.85
CA ALA A 18 -4.05 -7.30 2.86
C ALA A 18 -5.01 -6.26 3.47
N HIS A 19 -5.88 -6.68 4.40
CA HIS A 19 -6.72 -5.76 5.15
C HIS A 19 -5.90 -4.87 6.10
N THR A 20 -4.89 -5.44 6.77
CA THR A 20 -3.93 -4.70 7.60
C THR A 20 -3.18 -3.63 6.80
N LEU A 21 -2.66 -3.98 5.62
CA LEU A 21 -1.99 -3.03 4.72
C LEU A 21 -2.93 -1.90 4.28
N ASN A 22 -4.18 -2.23 3.95
CA ASN A 22 -5.19 -1.23 3.62
C ASN A 22 -5.43 -0.25 4.78
N LEU A 23 -5.56 -0.75 6.02
CA LEU A 23 -5.76 0.13 7.18
C LEU A 23 -4.57 1.07 7.38
N ALA A 24 -3.34 0.56 7.32
CA ALA A 24 -2.13 1.36 7.47
C ALA A 24 -2.01 2.43 6.37
N ALA A 25 -2.21 2.06 5.10
CA ALA A 25 -2.17 3.02 4.00
C ALA A 25 -3.28 4.08 4.11
N GLN A 26 -4.49 3.71 4.55
CA GLN A 26 -5.56 4.67 4.80
C GLN A 26 -5.22 5.68 5.90
N ARG A 27 -4.40 5.32 6.91
CA ARG A 27 -3.93 6.29 7.91
C ARG A 27 -3.07 7.37 7.26
N ALA A 28 -2.17 7.00 6.35
CA ALA A 28 -1.34 7.96 5.62
C ALA A 28 -2.18 8.91 4.74
N LEU A 29 -3.19 8.38 4.04
CA LEU A 29 -4.08 9.19 3.19
C LEU A 29 -4.96 10.18 3.98
N LYS A 30 -5.16 9.94 5.29
CA LYS A 30 -5.94 10.81 6.18
C LYS A 30 -5.13 11.96 6.78
N ILE A 31 -3.80 11.98 6.59
CA ILE A 31 -2.97 13.11 7.00
C ILE A 31 -3.46 14.36 6.26
N THR A 32 -3.65 15.46 7.00
CA THR A 32 -4.33 16.66 6.50
C THR A 32 -3.72 17.20 5.20
N ALA A 33 -2.40 17.25 5.10
CA ALA A 33 -1.70 17.70 3.90
C ALA A 33 -2.00 16.79 2.69
N VAL A 34 -1.94 15.47 2.87
CA VAL A 34 -2.21 14.47 1.83
C VAL A 34 -3.68 14.51 1.42
N ALA A 35 -4.60 14.59 2.38
CA ALA A 35 -6.03 14.67 2.12
C ALA A 35 -6.40 15.93 1.31
N ARG A 36 -5.77 17.08 1.62
CA ARG A 36 -5.94 18.33 0.86
C ARG A 36 -5.39 18.23 -0.55
N LEU A 37 -4.21 17.62 -0.73
CA LEU A 37 -3.64 17.35 -2.05
C LEU A 37 -4.55 16.47 -2.89
N LEU A 38 -5.01 15.35 -2.35
CA LEU A 38 -5.97 14.46 -3.02
C LEU A 38 -7.27 15.19 -3.38
N GLY A 39 -7.79 16.04 -2.50
CA GLY A 39 -8.98 16.86 -2.77
C GLY A 39 -8.80 17.77 -3.99
N ARG A 40 -7.65 18.43 -4.12
CA ARG A 40 -7.31 19.28 -5.27
C ARG A 40 -7.16 18.46 -6.55
N VAL A 41 -6.44 17.34 -6.50
CA VAL A 41 -6.31 16.41 -7.65
C VAL A 41 -7.68 15.92 -8.11
N ARG A 42 -8.54 15.48 -7.19
CA ARG A 42 -9.92 15.06 -7.51
C ARG A 42 -10.71 16.16 -8.20
N ARG A 43 -10.58 17.42 -7.78
CA ARG A 43 -11.27 18.56 -8.41
C ARG A 43 -10.86 18.70 -9.88
N ILE A 44 -9.56 18.63 -10.17
CA ILE A 44 -9.03 18.71 -11.54
C ILE A 44 -9.50 17.51 -12.37
N VAL A 45 -9.30 16.29 -11.86
CA VAL A 45 -9.72 15.05 -12.53
C VAL A 45 -11.21 15.08 -12.86
N ASN A 46 -12.06 15.45 -11.90
CA ASN A 46 -13.51 15.49 -12.10
C ASN A 46 -13.93 16.53 -13.13
N PHE A 47 -13.23 17.67 -13.21
CA PHE A 47 -13.48 18.65 -14.26
C PHE A 47 -13.24 18.07 -15.65
N PHE A 48 -12.07 17.47 -15.89
CA PHE A 48 -11.74 16.86 -17.18
C PHE A 48 -12.62 15.66 -17.55
N ARG A 49 -13.19 14.98 -16.56
CA ARG A 49 -14.14 13.88 -16.79
C ARG A 49 -15.54 14.37 -17.16
N ARG A 50 -15.96 15.54 -16.69
CA ARG A 50 -17.29 16.11 -16.93
C ARG A 50 -17.34 16.97 -18.19
N SER A 51 -16.27 17.72 -18.48
CA SER A 51 -16.20 18.63 -19.61
C SER A 51 -15.69 17.92 -20.86
N THR A 52 -16.55 17.78 -21.87
CA THR A 52 -16.17 17.23 -23.19
C THR A 52 -15.10 18.08 -23.86
N THR A 53 -15.20 19.40 -23.79
CA THR A 53 -14.21 20.35 -24.30
C THR A 53 -12.85 20.17 -23.62
N ALA A 54 -12.82 20.08 -22.29
CA ALA A 54 -11.57 19.87 -21.56
C ALA A 54 -10.96 18.50 -21.87
N ASN A 55 -11.79 17.46 -22.00
CA ASN A 55 -11.33 16.12 -22.36
C ASN A 55 -10.72 16.08 -23.77
N HIS A 56 -11.37 16.73 -24.73
CA HIS A 56 -10.84 16.87 -26.10
C HIS A 56 -9.50 17.59 -26.08
N MET A 57 -9.42 18.72 -25.38
CA MET A 57 -8.18 19.49 -25.26
C MET A 57 -7.07 18.68 -24.57
N LEU A 58 -7.39 17.92 -23.52
CA LEU A 58 -6.44 17.02 -22.87
C LEU A 58 -5.85 16.03 -23.88
N LYS A 59 -6.71 15.39 -24.70
CA LYS A 59 -6.28 14.43 -25.72
C LYS A 59 -5.37 15.06 -26.78
N GLU A 60 -5.68 16.29 -27.21
CA GLU A 60 -4.81 17.04 -28.11
C GLU A 60 -3.46 17.37 -27.46
N LYS A 61 -3.45 17.83 -26.21
CA LYS A 61 -2.21 18.13 -25.49
C LYS A 61 -1.40 16.88 -25.19
N GLN A 62 -2.03 15.73 -24.95
CA GLN A 62 -1.36 14.43 -24.83
C GLN A 62 -0.57 14.10 -26.09
N ARG A 63 -1.20 14.18 -27.27
CA ARG A 63 -0.54 13.94 -28.56
C ARG A 63 0.62 14.89 -28.81
N LEU A 64 0.43 16.18 -28.57
CA LEU A 64 1.49 17.18 -28.75
C LEU A 64 2.68 16.96 -27.81
N ARG A 65 2.44 16.41 -26.61
CA ARG A 65 3.48 16.08 -25.63
C ARG A 65 4.00 14.64 -25.75
N GLN A 66 3.51 13.88 -26.73
CA GLN A 66 3.85 12.47 -26.93
C GLN A 66 3.59 11.61 -25.68
N LEU A 67 2.57 11.98 -24.90
CA LEU A 67 2.11 11.21 -23.75
C LEU A 67 1.10 10.16 -24.18
N PRO A 68 1.01 9.02 -23.48
CA PRO A 68 -0.09 8.08 -23.67
C PRO A 68 -1.45 8.77 -23.56
N GLU A 69 -2.39 8.45 -24.46
CA GLU A 69 -3.74 9.03 -24.49
C GLU A 69 -4.65 8.42 -23.41
N HIS A 70 -4.19 8.41 -22.16
CA HIS A 70 -4.93 7.86 -21.03
C HIS A 70 -5.98 8.84 -20.51
N LYS A 71 -7.17 8.32 -20.21
CA LYS A 71 -8.20 9.08 -19.49
C LYS A 71 -7.79 9.26 -18.03
N LEU A 72 -8.08 10.43 -17.47
CA LEU A 72 -7.93 10.65 -16.03
C LEU A 72 -8.93 9.79 -15.26
N MET A 73 -8.49 9.25 -14.12
CA MET A 73 -9.29 8.40 -13.24
C MET A 73 -9.42 9.06 -11.87
N THR A 74 -10.55 8.83 -11.19
CA THR A 74 -10.76 9.28 -9.80
C THR A 74 -10.60 8.07 -8.89
N ASP A 75 -10.20 8.33 -7.66
CA ASP A 75 -10.10 7.32 -6.62
C ASP A 75 -11.48 6.91 -6.07
N VAL A 76 -11.50 5.74 -5.46
CA VAL A 76 -12.58 5.18 -4.65
C VAL A 76 -12.14 5.30 -3.20
N VAL A 77 -12.84 6.13 -2.43
CA VAL A 77 -12.44 6.51 -1.05
C VAL A 77 -12.20 5.31 -0.13
N THR A 78 -12.93 4.21 -0.34
CA THR A 78 -12.80 2.98 0.47
C THR A 78 -11.64 2.08 0.05
N ARG A 79 -11.04 2.30 -1.12
CA ARG A 79 -9.94 1.48 -1.67
C ARG A 79 -8.70 2.32 -1.87
N TRP A 80 -7.81 2.30 -0.88
CA TRP A 80 -6.61 3.14 -0.84
C TRP A 80 -5.75 3.06 -2.12
N ASN A 81 -5.62 1.87 -2.73
CA ASN A 81 -4.87 1.67 -3.98
C ASN A 81 -5.33 2.60 -5.11
N SER A 82 -6.62 2.90 -5.17
CA SER A 82 -7.16 3.78 -6.22
C SER A 82 -6.75 5.24 -6.05
N ALA A 83 -6.42 5.68 -4.82
CA ALA A 83 -5.85 7.00 -4.58
C ALA A 83 -4.41 7.08 -5.12
N HIS A 84 -3.62 6.02 -4.91
CA HIS A 84 -2.31 5.91 -5.55
C HIS A 84 -2.44 5.88 -7.08
N ASP A 85 -3.33 5.05 -7.64
CA ASP A 85 -3.53 4.95 -9.10
C ASP A 85 -3.95 6.30 -9.72
N MET A 86 -4.83 7.04 -9.03
CA MET A 86 -5.23 8.39 -9.44
C MET A 86 -4.05 9.36 -9.45
N LEU A 87 -3.23 9.39 -8.39
CA LEU A 87 -2.07 10.27 -8.32
C LEU A 87 -1.02 9.92 -9.38
N GLU A 88 -0.73 8.64 -9.57
CA GLU A 88 0.20 8.14 -10.59
C GLU A 88 -0.27 8.52 -12.00
N ARG A 89 -1.55 8.30 -12.32
CA ARG A 89 -2.15 8.73 -13.60
C ARG A 89 -2.13 10.25 -13.75
N PHE A 90 -2.40 10.99 -12.69
CA PHE A 90 -2.40 12.44 -12.71
C PHE A 90 -1.01 12.99 -13.01
N LEU A 91 0.04 12.45 -12.36
CA LEU A 91 1.43 12.85 -12.55
C LEU A 91 1.90 12.53 -13.98
N GLU A 92 1.60 11.33 -14.50
CA GLU A 92 1.89 10.96 -15.90
C GLU A 92 1.32 11.97 -16.90
N GLN A 93 0.13 12.49 -16.60
CA GLN A 93 -0.63 13.38 -17.49
C GLN A 93 -0.45 14.86 -17.15
N GLN A 94 0.32 15.20 -16.12
CA GLN A 94 0.44 16.55 -15.57
C GLN A 94 0.83 17.59 -16.63
N PRO A 95 1.80 17.34 -17.55
CA PRO A 95 2.16 18.34 -18.56
C PRO A 95 1.03 18.64 -19.53
N ALA A 96 0.24 17.64 -19.92
CA ALA A 96 -0.91 17.81 -20.80
C ALA A 96 -2.09 18.47 -20.07
N ILE A 97 -2.32 18.12 -18.80
CA ILE A 97 -3.32 18.76 -17.94
C ILE A 97 -3.04 20.26 -17.81
N CYS A 98 -1.80 20.63 -17.47
CA CYS A 98 -1.39 22.04 -17.34
C CYS A 98 -1.57 22.79 -18.66
N ALA A 99 -1.10 22.23 -19.78
CA ALA A 99 -1.28 22.85 -21.10
C ALA A 99 -2.75 22.99 -21.51
N ALA A 100 -3.61 22.04 -21.14
CA ALA A 100 -5.04 22.09 -21.42
C ALA A 100 -5.75 23.15 -20.58
N LEU A 101 -5.42 23.28 -19.29
CA LEU A 101 -5.97 24.31 -18.39
C LEU A 101 -5.56 25.74 -18.81
N LEU A 102 -4.43 25.89 -19.51
CA LEU A 102 -3.99 27.18 -20.06
C LEU A 102 -4.66 27.55 -21.39
N SER A 103 -5.36 26.61 -22.04
CA SER A 103 -6.02 26.86 -23.32
C SER A 103 -7.22 27.81 -23.18
N SER A 104 -7.47 28.59 -24.23
CA SER A 104 -8.55 29.58 -24.24
C SER A 104 -9.94 28.94 -24.20
N GLU A 105 -10.05 27.74 -24.76
CA GLU A 105 -11.24 26.91 -24.88
C GLU A 105 -11.69 26.42 -23.49
N VAL A 106 -10.74 26.03 -22.65
CA VAL A 106 -11.00 25.51 -21.30
C VAL A 106 -11.22 26.63 -20.30
N ARG A 107 -10.46 27.73 -20.39
CA ARG A 107 -10.61 28.90 -19.50
C ARG A 107 -11.96 29.62 -19.62
N LYS A 108 -12.68 29.44 -20.75
CA LYS A 108 -14.04 29.95 -20.91
C LYS A 108 -15.05 29.23 -20.01
N THR A 109 -14.80 27.96 -19.70
CA THR A 109 -15.74 27.10 -18.95
C THR A 109 -15.52 27.17 -17.44
N GLU A 110 -14.29 27.35 -16.97
CA GLU A 110 -13.97 27.39 -15.54
C GLU A 110 -12.74 28.28 -15.28
N LYS A 111 -12.96 29.46 -14.66
CA LYS A 111 -11.88 30.43 -14.38
C LYS A 111 -11.14 30.16 -13.07
N ASP A 112 -11.77 29.44 -12.15
CA ASP A 112 -11.27 29.22 -10.77
C ASP A 112 -10.68 27.83 -10.53
N LEU A 113 -10.32 27.10 -11.61
CA LEU A 113 -9.54 25.88 -11.47
C LEU A 113 -8.11 26.22 -11.07
N CYS A 114 -7.89 26.27 -9.76
CA CYS A 114 -6.57 26.41 -9.16
C CYS A 114 -5.68 25.26 -9.66
N THR A 115 -4.68 25.60 -10.47
CA THR A 115 -3.62 24.68 -10.87
C THR A 115 -2.80 24.30 -9.64
N LEU A 116 -2.39 23.04 -9.54
CA LEU A 116 -1.41 22.63 -8.53
C LEU A 116 -0.13 23.45 -8.69
N THR A 117 0.45 23.87 -7.57
CA THR A 117 1.78 24.51 -7.55
C THR A 117 2.86 23.46 -7.82
N GLU A 118 4.08 23.89 -8.17
CA GLU A 118 5.22 22.96 -8.30
C GLU A 118 5.43 22.16 -7.01
N SER A 119 5.31 22.80 -5.84
CA SER A 119 5.39 22.15 -4.54
C SER A 119 4.32 21.06 -4.36
N ASP A 120 3.11 21.26 -4.87
CA ASP A 120 2.06 20.24 -4.81
C ASP A 120 2.36 19.03 -5.70
N VAL A 121 2.96 19.27 -6.87
CA VAL A 121 3.38 18.21 -7.80
C VAL A 121 4.51 17.40 -7.15
N THR A 122 5.53 18.05 -6.59
CA THR A 122 6.59 17.38 -5.85
C THR A 122 6.04 16.58 -4.67
N THR A 123 5.11 17.16 -3.90
CA THR A 123 4.45 16.43 -2.80
C THR A 123 3.69 15.21 -3.32
N ALA A 124 3.02 15.29 -4.48
CA ALA A 124 2.33 14.15 -5.07
C ALA A 124 3.29 13.04 -5.51
N GLU A 125 4.44 13.39 -6.10
CA GLU A 125 5.50 12.44 -6.47
C GLU A 125 6.05 11.72 -5.24
N GLU A 126 6.36 12.47 -4.18
CA GLU A 126 6.81 11.93 -2.91
C GLU A 126 5.76 11.00 -2.27
N VAL A 127 4.48 11.39 -2.27
CA VAL A 127 3.36 10.59 -1.75
C VAL A 127 3.23 9.27 -2.51
N VAL A 128 3.30 9.30 -3.84
CA VAL A 128 3.25 8.11 -4.69
C VAL A 128 4.43 7.18 -4.36
N SER A 129 5.64 7.74 -4.27
CA SER A 129 6.84 6.98 -3.92
C SER A 129 6.71 6.32 -2.54
N ALA A 130 6.24 7.05 -1.53
CA ALA A 130 6.08 6.54 -0.17
C ALA A 130 5.00 5.44 -0.05
N LEU A 131 3.96 5.48 -0.89
CA LEU A 131 2.88 4.48 -0.89
C LEU A 131 3.19 3.25 -1.75
N LYS A 132 4.17 3.33 -2.66
CA LYS A 132 4.50 2.26 -3.60
C LYS A 132 4.82 0.92 -2.92
N PRO A 133 5.65 0.83 -1.85
CA PRO A 133 5.93 -0.44 -1.18
C PRO A 133 4.67 -1.11 -0.62
N MET A 134 3.74 -0.31 -0.07
CA MET A 134 2.46 -0.80 0.43
C MET A 134 1.59 -1.39 -0.69
N LYS A 135 1.67 -0.80 -1.89
CA LYS A 135 0.85 -1.18 -3.06
C LYS A 135 1.36 -2.51 -3.60
N GLU A 136 2.67 -2.63 -3.75
CA GLU A 136 3.34 -3.86 -4.16
C GLU A 136 3.05 -5.00 -3.18
N ALA A 137 3.21 -4.76 -1.87
CA ALA A 137 2.87 -5.74 -0.85
C ALA A 137 1.40 -6.16 -0.88
N THR A 138 0.47 -5.20 -1.07
CA THR A 138 -0.95 -5.50 -1.16
C THR A 138 -1.27 -6.33 -2.41
N GLN A 139 -0.66 -5.99 -3.56
CA GLN A 139 -0.85 -6.73 -4.80
C GLN A 139 -0.26 -8.13 -4.73
N TYR A 140 0.93 -8.27 -4.14
CA TYR A 140 1.56 -9.56 -3.88
C TYR A 140 0.61 -10.46 -3.09
N MET A 141 0.16 -9.98 -1.92
CA MET A 141 -0.73 -10.75 -1.04
C MET A 141 -2.13 -11.00 -1.62
N SER A 142 -2.59 -10.18 -2.58
CA SER A 142 -3.89 -10.36 -3.23
C SER A 142 -3.85 -11.33 -4.42
N LYS A 143 -2.65 -11.58 -5.00
CA LYS A 143 -2.47 -12.47 -6.16
C LYS A 143 -2.12 -13.91 -5.76
N GLU A 144 -1.59 -14.08 -4.56
CA GLU A 144 -1.17 -15.38 -4.05
C GLU A 144 -2.37 -16.34 -3.90
N LYS A 145 -2.24 -17.53 -4.48
CA LYS A 145 -3.24 -18.61 -4.41
C LYS A 145 -2.93 -19.64 -3.33
N THR A 146 -1.75 -19.54 -2.71
CA THR A 146 -1.23 -20.48 -1.71
C THR A 146 -1.21 -19.85 -0.32
N PRO A 147 -1.08 -20.64 0.77
CA PRO A 147 -1.03 -20.12 2.13
C PRO A 147 0.04 -19.04 2.29
N THR A 148 -0.38 -17.82 2.63
CA THR A 148 0.50 -16.63 2.70
C THR A 148 1.05 -16.36 4.10
N LEU A 149 0.81 -17.25 5.06
CA LEU A 149 1.11 -16.99 6.48
C LEU A 149 2.61 -16.86 6.74
N SER A 150 3.42 -17.69 6.09
CA SER A 150 4.89 -17.64 6.10
C SER A 150 5.47 -16.37 5.47
N VAL A 151 4.68 -15.63 4.67
CA VAL A 151 5.13 -14.39 4.02
C VAL A 151 4.89 -13.17 4.91
N ILE A 152 3.99 -13.26 5.90
CA ILE A 152 3.60 -12.10 6.71
C ILE A 152 4.79 -11.50 7.47
N ALA A 153 5.55 -12.32 8.21
CA ALA A 153 6.69 -11.84 8.98
C ALA A 153 7.80 -11.20 8.11
N PRO A 154 8.32 -11.86 7.05
CA PRO A 154 9.34 -11.24 6.20
C PRO A 154 8.84 -9.98 5.49
N LEU A 155 7.58 -9.98 5.03
CA LEU A 155 7.00 -8.81 4.35
C LEU A 155 6.79 -7.64 5.33
N GLN A 156 6.36 -7.92 6.56
CA GLN A 156 6.17 -6.92 7.59
C GLN A 156 7.49 -6.27 8.00
N ASP A 157 8.56 -7.06 8.18
CA ASP A 157 9.89 -6.51 8.46
C ASP A 157 10.40 -5.66 7.28
N THR A 158 10.28 -6.16 6.06
CA THR A 158 10.67 -5.43 4.84
C THR A 158 9.96 -4.09 4.73
N LEU A 159 8.65 -4.05 4.97
CA LEU A 159 7.86 -2.82 4.94
C LEU A 159 8.25 -1.86 6.07
N ILE A 160 8.39 -2.34 7.31
CA ILE A 160 8.79 -1.49 8.44
C ILE A 160 10.17 -0.88 8.20
N ASN A 161 11.11 -1.65 7.65
CA ASN A 161 12.43 -1.16 7.30
C ASN A 161 12.39 -0.14 6.15
N GLY A 162 11.59 -0.38 5.11
CA GLY A 162 11.41 0.57 3.99
C GLY A 162 10.67 1.86 4.39
N LEU A 163 9.87 1.82 5.46
CA LEU A 163 9.17 2.96 6.03
C LEU A 163 10.01 3.76 7.03
N LYS A 164 11.28 3.44 7.24
CA LYS A 164 12.17 4.28 8.05
C LYS A 164 12.33 5.67 7.40
N PRO A 165 12.35 6.75 8.20
CA PRO A 165 12.56 8.09 7.68
C PRO A 165 13.96 8.21 7.09
N ILE A 166 14.06 8.86 5.94
CA ILE A 166 15.33 9.15 5.25
C ILE A 166 15.65 10.63 5.44
N GLU A 167 16.95 10.95 5.54
CA GLU A 167 17.40 12.34 5.56
C GLU A 167 17.01 13.06 4.25
N GLY A 168 16.55 14.31 4.37
CA GLY A 168 16.06 15.08 3.22
C GLY A 168 14.57 14.90 2.89
N GLU A 169 13.85 13.93 3.51
CA GLU A 169 12.41 13.79 3.28
C GLU A 169 11.60 14.95 3.88
N SER A 170 10.53 15.33 3.16
CA SER A 170 9.59 16.34 3.62
C SER A 170 8.85 15.90 4.89
N ALA A 171 8.39 16.88 5.68
CA ALA A 171 7.68 16.61 6.94
C ALA A 171 6.43 15.74 6.72
N VAL A 172 5.73 15.93 5.59
CA VAL A 172 4.54 15.17 5.22
C VAL A 172 4.88 13.69 5.02
N ILE A 173 5.99 13.39 4.35
CA ILE A 173 6.42 12.00 4.11
C ILE A 173 6.88 11.32 5.38
N LYS A 174 7.61 12.02 6.24
CA LYS A 174 7.99 11.50 7.56
C LYS A 174 6.75 11.17 8.40
N GLU A 175 5.74 12.04 8.40
CA GLU A 175 4.46 11.79 9.06
C GLU A 175 3.72 10.59 8.46
N MET A 176 3.66 10.48 7.13
CA MET A 176 3.06 9.33 6.44
C MET A 176 3.73 8.01 6.81
N LYS A 177 5.06 7.97 6.73
CA LYS A 177 5.87 6.81 7.08
C LYS A 177 5.70 6.42 8.55
N ALA A 178 5.68 7.39 9.45
CA ALA A 178 5.42 7.16 10.88
C ALA A 178 4.00 6.61 11.12
N ALA A 179 2.99 7.15 10.44
CA ALA A 179 1.61 6.68 10.56
C ALA A 179 1.43 5.24 10.07
N MET A 180 2.06 4.89 8.93
CA MET A 180 2.01 3.52 8.40
C MET A 180 2.79 2.53 9.26
N SER A 181 4.05 2.84 9.59
CA SER A 181 4.88 1.97 10.42
C SER A 181 4.29 1.76 11.81
N GLY A 182 3.75 2.82 12.43
CA GLY A 182 3.10 2.75 13.73
C GLY A 182 1.79 1.95 13.74
N ASP A 183 1.03 1.90 12.64
CA ASP A 183 -0.12 0.98 12.53
C ASP A 183 0.37 -0.46 12.34
N LEU A 184 1.34 -0.70 11.45
CA LEU A 184 1.88 -2.04 11.16
C LEU A 184 2.54 -2.69 12.38
N GLN A 185 3.34 -1.96 13.14
CA GLN A 185 4.03 -2.49 14.32
C GLN A 185 3.09 -2.99 15.42
N LYS A 186 1.85 -2.48 15.46
CA LYS A 186 0.83 -2.91 16.43
C LYS A 186 0.10 -4.19 16.02
N ARG A 187 0.41 -4.74 14.85
CA ARG A 187 -0.30 -5.87 14.25
C ARG A 187 0.50 -7.14 14.46
N TYR A 188 -0.22 -8.21 14.79
CA TYR A 188 0.33 -9.56 14.98
C TYR A 188 1.33 -9.69 16.13
N ILE A 189 1.31 -8.79 17.13
CA ILE A 189 2.19 -8.88 18.31
C ILE A 189 2.03 -10.25 18.98
N ASP A 190 0.79 -10.65 19.26
CA ASP A 190 0.47 -11.91 19.93
C ASP A 190 0.70 -13.15 19.06
N LEU A 191 0.87 -12.96 17.74
CA LEU A 191 1.06 -14.04 16.77
C LEU A 191 2.51 -14.10 16.25
N LYS A 192 3.42 -13.29 16.79
CA LYS A 192 4.78 -13.13 16.27
C LYS A 192 5.54 -14.46 16.24
N ALA A 193 5.48 -15.23 17.33
CA ALA A 193 6.10 -16.55 17.41
C ALA A 193 5.56 -17.51 16.33
N THR A 194 4.24 -17.58 16.18
CA THR A 194 3.57 -18.40 15.15
C THR A 194 3.99 -17.98 13.75
N LEU A 195 4.03 -16.68 13.44
CA LEU A 195 4.43 -16.19 12.12
C LEU A 195 5.90 -16.49 11.81
N HIS A 196 6.78 -16.41 12.80
CA HIS A 196 8.18 -16.80 12.64
C HIS A 196 8.32 -18.30 12.40
N ALA A 197 7.62 -19.13 13.16
CA ALA A 197 7.56 -20.58 12.96
C ALA A 197 7.06 -20.93 11.55
N CYS A 198 5.97 -20.31 11.08
CA CYS A 198 5.48 -20.49 9.71
C CYS A 198 6.52 -20.09 8.66
N SER A 199 7.27 -19.01 8.90
CA SER A 199 8.33 -18.56 7.99
C SER A 199 9.50 -19.54 7.96
N ALA A 200 9.88 -20.10 9.11
CA ALA A 200 10.98 -21.07 9.23
C ALA A 200 10.67 -22.38 8.49
N MET A 201 9.40 -22.80 8.49
CA MET A 201 8.92 -23.98 7.77
C MET A 201 8.79 -23.76 6.26
N ASP A 202 8.85 -22.51 5.78
CA ASP A 202 8.84 -22.20 4.34
C ASP A 202 10.28 -22.22 3.79
N PRO A 203 10.60 -23.07 2.82
CA PRO A 203 11.95 -23.15 2.25
C PRO A 203 12.49 -21.81 1.74
N ARG A 204 11.61 -20.90 1.30
CA ARG A 204 11.99 -19.55 0.81
C ARG A 204 12.52 -18.66 1.93
N PHE A 205 12.10 -18.89 3.17
CA PHE A 205 12.42 -18.05 4.33
C PHE A 205 13.09 -18.82 5.47
N LYS A 206 13.51 -20.07 5.24
CA LYS A 206 14.17 -20.93 6.24
C LYS A 206 15.34 -20.24 6.96
N SER A 207 16.13 -19.44 6.26
CA SER A 207 17.26 -18.71 6.86
C SER A 207 16.83 -17.54 7.76
N LEU A 208 15.54 -17.17 7.78
CA LEU A 208 14.94 -16.09 8.58
C LEU A 208 15.80 -14.81 8.55
N PRO A 209 16.06 -14.23 7.35
CA PRO A 209 17.01 -13.12 7.19
C PRO A 209 16.56 -11.82 7.88
N PHE A 210 15.28 -11.74 8.24
CA PHE A 210 14.66 -10.60 8.93
C PHE A 210 14.79 -10.65 10.46
N LEU A 211 15.43 -11.68 11.01
CA LEU A 211 15.65 -11.86 12.45
C LEU A 211 17.14 -11.78 12.81
N THR A 212 17.43 -11.47 14.08
CA THR A 212 18.79 -11.60 14.64
C THR A 212 19.14 -13.07 14.88
N GLU A 213 20.43 -13.39 15.05
CA GLU A 213 20.87 -14.77 15.32
C GLU A 213 20.18 -15.37 16.54
N ASN A 214 20.10 -14.61 17.64
CA ASN A 214 19.43 -15.06 18.86
C ASN A 214 17.94 -15.37 18.61
N GLN A 215 17.25 -14.50 17.87
CA GLN A 215 15.84 -14.71 17.54
C GLN A 215 15.63 -15.93 16.62
N ARG A 216 16.58 -16.20 15.71
CA ARG A 216 16.53 -17.42 14.88
C ARG A 216 16.67 -18.66 15.75
N GLN A 217 17.63 -18.66 16.66
CA GLN A 217 17.85 -19.78 17.56
C GLN A 217 16.60 -20.07 18.41
N GLU A 218 16.01 -19.03 19.01
CA GLU A 218 14.76 -19.14 19.78
C GLU A 218 13.62 -19.77 18.97
N VAL A 219 13.48 -19.40 17.69
CA VAL A 219 12.44 -19.96 16.81
C VAL A 219 12.68 -21.44 16.54
N TYR A 220 13.92 -21.83 16.24
CA TYR A 220 14.25 -23.23 15.97
C TYR A 220 14.18 -24.11 17.22
N ASP A 221 14.62 -23.61 18.37
CA ASP A 221 14.51 -24.33 19.64
C ASP A 221 13.04 -24.58 20.01
N GLY A 222 12.18 -23.57 19.83
CA GLY A 222 10.75 -23.70 20.04
C GLY A 222 10.11 -24.74 19.11
N LEU A 223 10.47 -24.75 17.82
CA LEU A 223 10.00 -25.73 16.85
C LEU A 223 10.44 -27.16 17.19
N ILE A 224 11.67 -27.34 17.66
CA ILE A 224 12.19 -28.65 18.06
C ILE A 224 11.44 -29.16 19.30
N ALA A 225 11.24 -28.30 20.30
CA ALA A 225 10.49 -28.65 21.50
C ALA A 225 9.04 -29.07 21.17
N GLU A 226 8.37 -28.33 20.30
CA GLU A 226 7.00 -28.66 19.87
C GLU A 226 6.95 -29.98 19.08
N ALA A 227 7.94 -30.23 18.21
CA ALA A 227 8.04 -31.50 17.48
C ALA A 227 8.30 -32.71 18.39
N GLN A 228 8.97 -32.52 19.53
CA GLN A 228 9.22 -33.56 20.53
C GLN A 228 7.99 -33.87 21.39
N ASP A 229 7.10 -32.90 21.58
CA ASP A 229 5.90 -33.03 22.41
C ASP A 229 4.69 -33.60 21.64
N GLN A 230 4.75 -33.65 20.30
CA GLN A 230 3.69 -34.28 19.50
C GLN A 230 3.81 -35.82 19.54
N PRO A 231 2.73 -36.55 19.88
CA PRO A 231 2.74 -38.00 19.83
C PRO A 231 2.98 -38.46 18.39
N MET A 232 3.97 -39.34 18.20
CA MET A 232 4.27 -39.96 16.92
C MET A 232 2.97 -40.51 16.30
N PRO A 233 2.65 -40.21 15.03
CA PRO A 233 1.51 -40.81 14.36
C PRO A 233 1.62 -42.32 14.50
N SER A 234 0.59 -42.95 15.10
CA SER A 234 0.51 -44.41 15.14
C SER A 234 0.62 -44.91 13.71
N GLU A 235 1.68 -45.66 13.45
CA GLU A 235 1.99 -46.22 12.15
C GLU A 235 0.72 -46.78 11.50
N ILE A 236 0.51 -46.41 10.23
CA ILE A 236 -0.40 -47.10 9.32
C ILE A 236 0.12 -48.54 9.27
N ARG A 237 -0.44 -49.40 10.13
CA ARG A 237 -0.23 -50.85 10.08
C ARG A 237 -0.78 -51.31 8.73
N GLN A 238 0.13 -51.86 7.94
CA GLN A 238 -0.12 -52.56 6.67
C GLN A 238 -1.21 -53.63 6.83
#